data_AF-A0A431UMX6-F1
#
_entry.id   AF-A0A431UMX6-F1
#
_cell.length_a   1.000
_cell.length_b   1.000
_cell.length_c   1.000
_cell.angle_alpha   90.00
_cell.angle_beta   90.00
_cell.angle_gamma   90.00
#
_symmetry.space_group_name_H-M   'P 1'
#
loop_
_entity.id
_entity.type
_entity.pdbx_description
1 polymer ?
#
loop_
_entity_poly.entity_id
_entity_poly.type
_entity_poly.pdbx_seq_one_letter_code
_entity_poly.pdbx_strand_id
1 'polypeptide(L)'
;MENQFESQAMQGNMPLSTNHGAHEILDVHEVLSASIGAMNTFIFLRPHVQDQELLNILDRQYAFMLDEYNITAECFKTGQDPSHPTGSYKMQMGNDTKYGLTPGQPKKPMQSANEINDAIISGFLLSCHKMGATGKTTAALESTNPVVRRVLQDSIQNCIEMAYELSLYQNKNGYYQVPQLSPQDMQAMLNMYGQADKAKDMPN
;
A
#
# COMPACT_ATOMS: atom_id res chain seq x y z
N MET A 1 45.93 -16.12 -46.72
CA MET A 1 45.61 -16.05 -45.28
C MET A 1 44.67 -14.90 -45.11
N GLU A 2 43.38 -15.16 -45.01
CA GLU A 2 42.43 -14.18 -44.48
C GLU A 2 41.34 -15.00 -43.81
N ASN A 3 41.35 -14.92 -42.49
CA ASN A 3 40.42 -15.62 -41.63
C ASN A 3 40.10 -14.68 -40.46
N GLN A 4 38.83 -14.68 -40.10
CA GLN A 4 38.25 -14.42 -38.78
C GLN A 4 37.36 -13.17 -38.58
N PHE A 5 36.05 -13.49 -38.55
CA PHE A 5 35.09 -13.31 -37.46
C PHE A 5 34.81 -11.91 -36.89
N GLU A 6 33.57 -11.50 -37.15
CA GLU A 6 32.59 -10.83 -36.26
C GLU A 6 33.09 -10.01 -35.08
N SER A 7 32.64 -8.75 -35.04
CA SER A 7 32.27 -8.10 -33.78
C SER A 7 30.86 -7.53 -33.91
N GLN A 8 29.90 -8.24 -33.30
CA GLN A 8 28.60 -7.68 -32.94
C GLN A 8 28.84 -6.47 -32.04
N ALA A 9 28.59 -5.27 -32.58
CA ALA A 9 28.59 -4.05 -31.78
C ALA A 9 27.43 -4.12 -30.77
N MET A 10 27.82 -3.96 -29.51
CA MET A 10 27.01 -4.09 -28.31
C MET A 10 25.70 -3.32 -28.36
N GLN A 11 24.64 -3.95 -27.85
CA GLN A 11 23.43 -3.27 -27.40
C GLN A 11 23.78 -2.02 -26.61
N GLY A 12 23.19 -0.89 -27.02
CA GLY A 12 23.45 0.43 -26.49
C GLY A 12 23.45 0.46 -24.96
N ASN A 13 24.64 0.74 -24.43
CA ASN A 13 24.87 1.06 -23.03
C ASN A 13 24.19 2.42 -22.78
N MET A 14 22.88 2.42 -22.50
CA MET A 14 22.19 3.61 -21.99
C MET A 14 22.99 4.08 -20.77
N PRO A 15 23.45 5.35 -20.73
CA PRO A 15 24.12 5.85 -19.54
C PRO A 15 23.21 5.59 -18.35
N LEU A 16 23.72 4.90 -17.32
CA LEU A 16 23.05 4.75 -16.02
C LEU A 16 22.51 6.13 -15.67
N SER A 17 21.18 6.25 -15.69
CA SER A 17 20.47 7.50 -15.55
C SER A 17 21.03 8.21 -14.32
N THR A 18 21.72 9.34 -14.51
CA THR A 18 22.23 10.21 -13.43
C THR A 18 21.08 10.93 -12.70
N ASN A 19 19.85 10.40 -12.79
CA ASN A 19 18.60 11.01 -12.37
C ASN A 19 18.03 10.38 -11.09
N HIS A 20 18.86 9.66 -10.32
CA HIS A 20 18.48 9.05 -9.04
C HIS A 20 19.59 9.29 -8.00
N GLY A 21 19.17 9.70 -6.79
CA GLY A 21 20.03 9.74 -5.61
C GLY A 21 20.18 8.36 -4.97
N ALA A 22 21.26 8.14 -4.22
CA ALA A 22 21.51 6.86 -3.57
C ALA A 22 20.40 6.47 -2.56
N HIS A 23 19.90 7.43 -1.76
CA HIS A 23 18.79 7.17 -0.84
C HIS A 23 17.52 6.73 -1.57
N GLU A 24 17.15 7.42 -2.66
CA GLU A 24 16.02 7.03 -3.49
C GLU A 24 16.14 5.61 -4.00
N ILE A 25 17.31 5.22 -4.53
CA ILE A 25 17.53 3.87 -5.05
C ILE A 25 17.30 2.82 -3.96
N LEU A 26 17.83 3.06 -2.75
CA LEU A 26 17.68 2.13 -1.63
C LEU A 26 16.24 2.06 -1.13
N ASP A 27 15.57 3.20 -0.96
CA ASP A 27 14.21 3.22 -0.43
C ASP A 27 13.20 2.66 -1.44
N VAL A 28 13.36 2.94 -2.73
CA VAL A 28 12.48 2.37 -3.77
C VAL A 28 12.76 0.88 -3.96
N HIS A 29 14.01 0.43 -3.78
CA HIS A 29 14.34 -1.00 -3.71
C HIS A 29 13.58 -1.71 -2.59
N GLU A 30 13.53 -1.12 -1.39
CA GLU A 30 12.77 -1.67 -0.26
C GLU A 30 11.26 -1.68 -0.55
N VAL A 31 10.70 -0.63 -1.14
CA VAL A 31 9.28 -0.57 -1.54
C VAL A 31 8.93 -1.65 -2.57
N LEU A 32 9.73 -1.81 -3.62
CA LEU A 32 9.50 -2.82 -4.65
C LEU A 32 9.63 -4.23 -4.08
N SER A 33 10.62 -4.48 -3.22
CA SER A 33 10.82 -5.77 -2.54
C SER A 33 9.65 -6.10 -1.60
N ALA A 34 9.19 -5.13 -0.82
CA ALA A 34 8.01 -5.27 0.04
C ALA A 34 6.74 -5.53 -0.76
N SER A 35 6.57 -4.87 -1.91
CA SER A 35 5.43 -5.07 -2.82
C SER A 35 5.38 -6.49 -3.38
N ILE A 36 6.54 -7.04 -3.77
CA ILE A 36 6.67 -8.46 -4.17
C ILE A 36 6.28 -9.38 -3.01
N GLY A 37 6.81 -9.13 -1.79
CA GLY A 37 6.47 -9.91 -0.61
C GLY A 37 4.98 -9.89 -0.27
N ALA A 38 4.34 -8.72 -0.40
CA ALA A 38 2.90 -8.56 -0.22
C ALA A 38 2.12 -9.37 -1.27
N MET A 39 2.40 -9.20 -2.56
CA MET A 39 1.72 -9.95 -3.62
C MET A 39 1.91 -11.47 -3.48
N ASN A 40 3.09 -11.93 -3.08
CA ASN A 40 3.33 -13.34 -2.79
C ASN A 40 2.47 -13.82 -1.60
N THR A 41 2.34 -12.99 -0.56
CA THR A 41 1.46 -13.29 0.58
C THR A 41 0.01 -13.46 0.13
N PHE A 42 -0.48 -12.61 -0.78
CA PHE A 42 -1.83 -12.75 -1.35
C PHE A 42 -1.99 -14.10 -2.07
N ILE A 43 -1.01 -14.49 -2.89
CA ILE A 43 -1.01 -15.79 -3.60
C ILE A 43 -1.03 -16.96 -2.60
N PHE A 44 -0.17 -16.93 -1.57
CA PHE A 44 -0.09 -18.01 -0.59
C PHE A 44 -1.37 -18.16 0.23
N LEU A 45 -2.02 -17.05 0.58
CA LEU A 45 -3.22 -17.06 1.43
C LEU A 45 -4.51 -17.35 0.65
N ARG A 46 -4.57 -17.01 -0.64
CA ARG A 46 -5.77 -17.14 -1.46
C ARG A 46 -6.46 -18.52 -1.41
N PRO A 47 -5.76 -19.67 -1.49
CA PRO A 47 -6.40 -20.99 -1.42
C PRO A 47 -7.04 -21.31 -0.06
N HIS A 48 -6.72 -20.54 0.98
CA HIS A 48 -7.22 -20.75 2.35
C HIS A 48 -8.39 -19.83 2.71
N VAL A 49 -8.76 -18.89 1.82
CA VAL A 49 -9.90 -18.00 2.04
C VAL A 49 -11.20 -18.79 1.90
N GLN A 50 -12.06 -18.69 2.91
CA GLN A 50 -13.36 -19.38 2.94
C GLN A 50 -14.51 -18.43 2.61
N ASP A 51 -14.44 -17.21 3.12
CA ASP A 51 -15.45 -16.18 2.88
C ASP A 51 -15.32 -15.56 1.47
N GLN A 52 -16.44 -15.56 0.74
CA GLN A 52 -16.47 -15.13 -0.66
C GLN A 52 -16.29 -13.61 -0.83
N GLU A 53 -16.68 -12.80 0.15
CA GLU A 53 -16.47 -11.35 0.15
C GLU A 53 -14.98 -11.05 0.32
N LEU A 54 -14.30 -11.74 1.25
CA LEU A 54 -12.84 -11.61 1.40
C LEU A 54 -12.09 -12.08 0.16
N LEU A 55 -12.48 -13.20 -0.45
CA LEU A 55 -11.83 -13.70 -1.66
C LEU A 55 -11.95 -12.68 -2.80
N ASN A 56 -13.11 -12.04 -2.91
CA ASN A 56 -13.37 -11.02 -3.91
C ASN A 56 -12.58 -9.73 -3.65
N ILE A 57 -12.42 -9.30 -2.39
CA ILE A 57 -11.51 -8.21 -1.99
C ILE A 57 -10.07 -8.56 -2.35
N LEU A 58 -9.59 -9.74 -1.97
CA LEU A 58 -8.23 -10.22 -2.23
C LEU A 58 -7.91 -10.18 -3.72
N ASP A 59 -8.78 -10.73 -4.57
CA ASP A 59 -8.55 -10.81 -6.01
C ASP A 59 -8.47 -9.42 -6.68
N ARG A 60 -9.36 -8.49 -6.30
CA ARG A 60 -9.32 -7.12 -6.83
C ARG A 60 -8.07 -6.36 -6.38
N GLN A 61 -7.74 -6.45 -5.10
CA GLN A 61 -6.59 -5.76 -4.54
C GLN A 61 -5.30 -6.30 -5.12
N TYR A 62 -5.18 -7.63 -5.31
CA TYR A 62 -4.03 -8.23 -5.98
C TYR A 62 -3.85 -7.70 -7.41
N ALA A 63 -4.92 -7.68 -8.20
CA ALA A 63 -4.87 -7.17 -9.57
C ALA A 63 -4.44 -5.69 -9.63
N PHE A 64 -4.95 -4.88 -8.70
CA PHE A 64 -4.57 -3.47 -8.58
C PHE A 64 -3.10 -3.31 -8.16
N MET A 65 -2.63 -4.08 -7.17
CA MET A 65 -1.24 -4.05 -6.73
C MET A 65 -0.26 -4.48 -7.83
N LEU A 66 -0.64 -5.46 -8.66
CA LEU A 66 0.18 -5.93 -9.77
C LEU A 66 0.41 -4.82 -10.81
N ASP A 67 -0.65 -4.11 -11.17
CA ASP A 67 -0.60 -2.95 -12.08
C ASP A 67 0.31 -1.85 -11.51
N GLU A 68 0.07 -1.46 -10.25
CA GLU A 68 0.83 -0.43 -9.55
C GLU A 68 2.33 -0.79 -9.41
N TYR A 69 2.63 -2.07 -9.12
CA TYR A 69 4.00 -2.57 -9.07
C TYR A 69 4.71 -2.40 -10.42
N ASN A 70 4.05 -2.75 -11.52
CA ASN A 70 4.64 -2.69 -12.85
C ASN A 70 4.98 -1.25 -13.26
N ILE A 71 4.07 -0.30 -13.03
CA ILE A 71 4.34 1.12 -13.35
C ILE A 71 5.41 1.72 -12.43
N THR A 72 5.47 1.29 -11.16
CA THR A 72 6.51 1.74 -10.23
C THR A 72 7.88 1.21 -10.67
N ALA A 73 7.97 -0.06 -11.06
CA ALA A 73 9.19 -0.67 -11.56
C ALA A 73 9.67 -0.06 -12.89
N GLU A 74 8.73 0.23 -13.80
CA GLU A 74 9.00 0.93 -15.06
C GLU A 74 9.56 2.33 -14.81
N CYS A 75 8.88 3.12 -13.98
CA CYS A 75 9.28 4.47 -13.62
C CYS A 75 10.64 4.47 -12.90
N PHE A 76 10.85 3.55 -11.96
CA PHE A 76 12.13 3.42 -11.25
C PHE A 76 13.30 3.11 -12.20
N LYS A 77 13.08 2.24 -13.19
CA LYS A 77 14.12 1.87 -14.17
C LYS A 77 14.44 3.00 -15.14
N THR A 78 13.43 3.75 -15.57
CA THR A 78 13.56 4.76 -16.65
C THR A 78 13.85 6.16 -16.11
N GLY A 79 13.39 6.47 -14.90
CA GLY A 79 13.34 7.81 -14.33
C GLY A 79 12.40 8.75 -15.09
N GLN A 80 11.44 8.21 -15.86
CA GLN A 80 10.47 8.93 -16.71
C GLN A 80 9.04 8.52 -16.36
N ASP A 81 8.06 9.21 -16.94
CA ASP A 81 6.64 8.86 -16.76
C ASP A 81 6.38 7.40 -17.15
N PRO A 82 5.63 6.64 -16.33
CA PRO A 82 5.28 5.26 -16.66
C PRO A 82 4.30 5.19 -17.84
N SER A 83 4.10 3.98 -18.36
CA SER A 83 3.21 3.69 -19.49
C SER A 83 1.77 4.18 -19.30
N HIS A 84 1.30 4.34 -18.05
CA HIS A 84 0.06 5.02 -17.70
C HIS A 84 0.12 5.57 -16.27
N PRO A 85 -0.71 6.59 -15.92
CA PRO A 85 -0.76 7.11 -14.56
C PRO A 85 -1.27 6.05 -13.56
N THR A 86 -0.90 6.24 -12.29
CA THR A 86 -1.43 5.45 -11.18
C THR A 86 -2.95 5.53 -11.14
N GLY A 87 -3.60 4.36 -11.06
CA GLY A 87 -5.05 4.28 -10.91
C GLY A 87 -5.54 4.81 -9.55
N SER A 88 -6.86 4.94 -9.42
CA SER A 88 -7.51 5.20 -8.14
C SER A 88 -8.30 3.98 -7.72
N TYR A 89 -7.90 3.34 -6.62
CA TYR A 89 -8.62 2.20 -6.08
C TYR A 89 -10.02 2.62 -5.64
N LYS A 90 -11.04 1.82 -5.99
CA LYS A 90 -12.44 2.05 -5.61
C LYS A 90 -12.98 0.80 -4.93
N MET A 91 -13.19 0.90 -3.62
CA MET A 91 -13.81 -0.15 -2.83
C MET A 91 -15.20 -0.50 -3.37
N GLN A 92 -15.60 -1.76 -3.25
CA GLN A 92 -16.92 -2.23 -3.70
C GLN A 92 -17.88 -2.52 -2.53
N MET A 93 -17.58 -1.99 -1.35
CA MET A 93 -18.42 -2.10 -0.16
C MET A 93 -18.77 -0.71 0.40
N GLY A 94 -19.83 -0.64 1.21
CA GLY A 94 -20.17 0.56 1.96
C GLY A 94 -19.12 0.91 3.02
N ASN A 95 -19.21 2.12 3.57
CA ASN A 95 -18.26 2.68 4.55
C ASN A 95 -18.79 2.68 6.00
N ASP A 96 -19.81 1.88 6.27
CA ASP A 96 -20.42 1.79 7.60
C ASP A 96 -19.49 1.10 8.60
N THR A 97 -19.20 1.77 9.71
CA THR A 97 -18.41 1.23 10.83
C THR A 97 -19.32 0.86 12.00
N LYS A 98 -19.24 -0.40 12.44
CA LYS A 98 -19.84 -0.87 13.70
C LYS A 98 -18.94 -0.45 14.87
N TYR A 99 -19.47 0.42 15.72
CA TYR A 99 -18.81 0.88 16.93
C TYR A 99 -19.13 0.00 18.14
N GLY A 100 -18.21 0.00 19.09
CA GLY A 100 -18.35 -0.67 20.38
C GLY A 100 -17.37 -1.83 20.55
N LEU A 101 -17.28 -2.30 21.80
CA LEU A 101 -16.51 -3.47 22.17
C LEU A 101 -17.43 -4.60 22.60
N THR A 102 -17.15 -5.81 22.12
CA THR A 102 -17.72 -7.05 22.63
C THR A 102 -16.61 -7.79 23.38
N PRO A 103 -16.77 -8.01 24.71
CA PRO A 103 -15.81 -8.79 25.49
C PRO A 103 -15.58 -10.17 24.87
N GLY A 104 -14.33 -10.63 24.85
CA GLY A 104 -13.95 -11.90 24.23
C GLY A 104 -12.66 -12.46 24.82
N GLN A 105 -12.31 -13.66 24.37
CA GLN A 105 -11.03 -14.27 24.75
C GLN A 105 -9.86 -13.45 24.19
N PRO A 106 -8.73 -13.37 24.89
CA PRO A 106 -7.54 -12.69 24.38
C PRO A 106 -7.09 -13.29 23.04
N LYS A 107 -6.82 -12.42 22.05
CA LYS A 107 -6.21 -12.82 20.77
C LYS A 107 -4.79 -13.34 21.02
N LYS A 108 -4.41 -14.44 20.37
CA LYS A 108 -3.09 -15.07 20.49
C LYS A 108 -2.56 -15.45 19.10
N PRO A 109 -1.23 -15.56 18.91
CA PRO A 109 -0.66 -16.12 17.68
C PRO A 109 -1.12 -17.56 17.45
N MET A 110 -1.17 -17.96 16.17
CA MET A 110 -1.40 -19.36 15.78
C MET A 110 -0.33 -20.28 16.40
N GLN A 111 -0.71 -21.48 16.81
CA GLN A 111 0.24 -22.52 17.23
C GLN A 111 0.61 -23.47 16.09
N SER A 112 -0.22 -23.55 15.05
CA SER A 112 0.02 -24.33 13.84
C SER A 112 -0.61 -23.68 12.61
N ALA A 113 -0.12 -24.04 11.41
CA ALA A 113 -0.66 -23.52 10.14
C ALA A 113 -2.13 -23.90 9.89
N ASN A 114 -2.62 -24.97 10.54
CA ASN A 114 -4.00 -25.43 10.42
C ASN A 114 -5.02 -24.50 11.11
N GLU A 115 -4.56 -23.54 11.92
CA GLU A 115 -5.43 -22.54 12.56
C GLU A 115 -5.78 -21.36 11.63
N ILE A 116 -5.26 -21.35 10.39
CA ILE A 116 -5.52 -20.31 9.42
C ILE A 116 -7.01 -20.17 9.13
N ASN A 117 -7.49 -18.92 9.09
CA ASN A 117 -8.87 -18.57 8.82
C ASN A 117 -8.96 -17.13 8.26
N ASP A 118 -10.15 -16.70 7.87
CA ASP A 118 -10.38 -15.41 7.23
C ASP A 118 -10.04 -14.20 8.12
N ALA A 119 -10.15 -14.32 9.45
CA ALA A 119 -9.74 -13.26 10.37
C ALA A 119 -8.22 -13.05 10.35
N ILE A 120 -7.46 -14.15 10.30
CA ILE A 120 -6.00 -14.14 10.21
C ILE A 120 -5.57 -13.66 8.81
N ILE A 121 -6.17 -14.20 7.75
CA ILE A 121 -5.85 -13.84 6.36
C ILE A 121 -6.10 -12.35 6.14
N SER A 122 -7.29 -11.85 6.44
CA SER A 122 -7.60 -10.42 6.30
C SER A 122 -6.67 -9.55 7.14
N GLY A 123 -6.17 -10.04 8.29
CA GLY A 123 -5.15 -9.38 9.11
C GLY A 123 -3.80 -9.23 8.41
N PHE A 124 -3.34 -10.27 7.69
CA PHE A 124 -2.14 -10.19 6.84
C PHE A 124 -2.32 -9.21 5.70
N LEU A 125 -3.43 -9.30 4.95
CA LEU A 125 -3.70 -8.38 3.83
C LEU A 125 -3.74 -6.92 4.31
N LEU A 126 -4.40 -6.67 5.45
CA LEU A 126 -4.49 -5.34 6.05
C LEU A 126 -3.10 -4.80 6.42
N SER A 127 -2.23 -5.67 6.95
CA SER A 127 -0.87 -5.30 7.33
C SER A 127 -0.01 -4.96 6.10
N CYS A 128 -0.14 -5.72 5.01
CA CYS A 128 0.54 -5.42 3.75
C CYS A 128 0.25 -3.99 3.27
N HIS A 129 -1.02 -3.58 3.26
CA HIS A 129 -1.40 -2.23 2.81
C HIS A 129 -0.96 -1.13 3.76
N LYS A 130 -1.07 -1.34 5.08
CA LYS A 130 -0.55 -0.38 6.07
C LYS A 130 0.95 -0.16 5.91
N MET A 131 1.71 -1.24 5.78
CA MET A 131 3.16 -1.17 5.58
C MET A 131 3.52 -0.59 4.20
N GLY A 132 2.73 -0.90 3.16
CA GLY A 132 2.87 -0.32 1.84
C GLY A 132 2.68 1.20 1.85
N ALA A 133 1.67 1.71 2.55
CA ALA A 133 1.43 3.15 2.70
C ALA A 133 2.61 3.84 3.42
N THR A 134 3.07 3.29 4.53
CA THR A 134 4.17 3.88 5.30
C THR A 134 5.50 3.80 4.55
N GLY A 135 5.81 2.67 3.93
CA GLY A 135 7.04 2.47 3.16
C GLY A 135 7.11 3.41 1.95
N LYS A 136 6.02 3.52 1.19
CA LYS A 136 5.92 4.47 0.06
C LYS A 136 6.02 5.92 0.51
N THR A 137 5.46 6.27 1.68
CA THR A 137 5.60 7.61 2.25
C THR A 137 7.06 7.92 2.53
N THR A 138 7.78 7.03 3.22
CA THR A 138 9.21 7.22 3.51
C THR A 138 10.02 7.35 2.21
N ALA A 139 9.83 6.43 1.26
CA ALA A 139 10.54 6.48 -0.01
C ALA A 139 10.23 7.75 -0.82
N ALA A 140 8.98 8.23 -0.79
CA ALA A 140 8.60 9.46 -1.48
C ALA A 140 9.28 10.71 -0.90
N LEU A 141 9.57 10.73 0.41
CA LEU A 141 10.27 11.84 1.07
C LEU A 141 11.75 11.91 0.67
N GLU A 142 12.38 10.76 0.40
CA GLU A 142 13.79 10.65 0.01
C GLU A 142 14.01 10.59 -1.52
N SER A 143 12.93 10.43 -2.29
CA SER A 143 12.99 10.36 -3.76
C SER A 143 13.38 11.70 -4.37
N THR A 144 14.53 11.75 -5.02
CA THR A 144 15.07 12.92 -5.72
C THR A 144 14.45 13.10 -7.11
N ASN A 145 14.15 12.02 -7.83
CA ASN A 145 13.47 12.03 -9.11
C ASN A 145 12.00 12.44 -8.90
N PRO A 146 11.53 13.52 -9.55
CA PRO A 146 10.17 14.01 -9.34
C PRO A 146 9.09 13.05 -9.86
N VAL A 147 9.38 12.25 -10.87
CA VAL A 147 8.41 11.30 -11.44
C VAL A 147 8.24 10.09 -10.53
N VAL A 148 9.35 9.49 -10.08
CA VAL A 148 9.33 8.37 -9.11
C VAL A 148 8.60 8.80 -7.85
N ARG A 149 8.95 9.98 -7.32
CA ARG A 149 8.28 10.56 -6.15
C ARG A 149 6.76 10.71 -6.35
N ARG A 150 6.31 11.14 -7.53
CA ARG A 150 4.87 11.29 -7.81
C ARG A 150 4.16 9.94 -7.89
N VAL A 151 4.73 8.95 -8.57
CA VAL A 151 4.16 7.59 -8.61
C VAL A 151 4.00 7.02 -7.20
N LEU A 152 5.01 7.18 -6.33
CA LEU A 152 4.92 6.77 -4.92
C LEU A 152 3.81 7.52 -4.19
N GLN A 153 3.73 8.85 -4.33
CA GLN A 153 2.70 9.68 -3.71
C GLN A 153 1.28 9.25 -4.11
N ASP A 154 1.05 9.09 -5.41
CA ASP A 154 -0.25 8.73 -5.96
C ASP A 154 -0.68 7.31 -5.54
N SER A 155 0.29 6.45 -5.20
CA SER A 155 0.06 5.09 -4.72
C SER A 155 -0.29 5.01 -3.22
N ILE A 156 0.05 6.03 -2.41
CA ILE A 156 -0.19 6.02 -0.95
C ILE A 156 -1.69 5.97 -0.64
N GLN A 157 -2.49 6.81 -1.31
CA GLN A 157 -3.95 6.81 -1.13
C GLN A 157 -4.59 5.46 -1.46
N ASN A 158 -4.06 4.74 -2.45
CA ASN A 158 -4.59 3.43 -2.82
C ASN A 158 -4.35 2.39 -1.73
N CYS A 159 -3.16 2.38 -1.12
CA CYS A 159 -2.89 1.56 0.06
C CYS A 159 -3.85 1.90 1.21
N ILE A 160 -4.15 3.18 1.43
CA ILE A 160 -5.07 3.62 2.48
C ILE A 160 -6.49 3.11 2.21
N GLU A 161 -7.00 3.26 0.99
CA GLU A 161 -8.34 2.76 0.61
C GLU A 161 -8.43 1.24 0.71
N MET A 162 -7.42 0.49 0.24
CA MET A 162 -7.40 -0.97 0.34
C MET A 162 -7.29 -1.47 1.79
N ALA A 163 -6.52 -0.77 2.64
CA ALA A 163 -6.48 -1.02 4.08
C ALA A 163 -7.82 -0.71 4.74
N TYR A 164 -8.49 0.37 4.31
CA TYR A 164 -9.80 0.74 4.85
C TYR A 164 -10.86 -0.31 4.51
N GLU A 165 -10.90 -0.80 3.27
CA GLU A 165 -11.80 -1.89 2.83
C GLU A 165 -11.65 -3.13 3.70
N LEU A 166 -10.41 -3.57 3.94
CA LEU A 166 -10.14 -4.73 4.79
C LEU A 166 -10.51 -4.48 6.26
N SER A 167 -10.32 -3.26 6.76
CA SER A 167 -10.72 -2.91 8.12
C SER A 167 -12.24 -2.89 8.29
N LEU A 168 -12.99 -2.45 7.27
CA LEU A 168 -14.45 -2.53 7.22
C LEU A 168 -14.93 -3.97 7.14
N TYR A 169 -14.30 -4.80 6.30
CA TYR A 169 -14.57 -6.24 6.25
C TYR A 169 -14.36 -6.90 7.62
N GLN A 170 -13.23 -6.64 8.27
CA GLN A 170 -12.94 -7.18 9.60
C GLN A 170 -13.91 -6.64 10.66
N ASN A 171 -14.31 -5.36 10.56
CA ASN A 171 -15.25 -4.75 11.48
C ASN A 171 -16.67 -5.35 11.34
N LYS A 172 -17.13 -5.54 10.11
CA LYS A 172 -18.40 -6.20 9.78
C LYS A 172 -18.49 -7.59 10.43
N ASN A 173 -17.39 -8.33 10.40
CA ASN A 173 -17.24 -9.70 10.93
C ASN A 173 -16.81 -9.76 12.41
N GLY A 174 -16.64 -8.62 13.10
CA GLY A 174 -16.28 -8.56 14.51
C GLY A 174 -14.80 -8.85 14.83
N TYR A 175 -13.95 -9.00 13.82
CA TYR A 175 -12.50 -9.17 13.97
C TYR A 175 -11.80 -7.86 14.36
N TYR A 176 -12.32 -6.73 13.90
CA TYR A 176 -11.80 -5.38 14.19
C TYR A 176 -12.84 -4.55 14.94
N GLN A 177 -12.67 -4.38 16.25
CA GLN A 177 -13.60 -3.63 17.08
C GLN A 177 -13.14 -2.18 17.22
N VAL A 178 -14.06 -1.24 17.08
CA VAL A 178 -13.78 0.20 17.11
C VAL A 178 -14.46 0.80 18.35
N PRO A 179 -13.74 1.01 19.46
CA PRO A 179 -14.32 1.64 20.64
C PRO A 179 -14.65 3.11 20.37
N GLN A 180 -15.60 3.64 21.14
CA GLN A 180 -15.90 5.07 21.16
C GLN A 180 -15.56 5.65 22.53
N LEU A 181 -15.21 6.93 22.53
CA LEU A 181 -15.14 7.73 23.75
C LEU A 181 -16.54 7.92 24.34
N SER A 182 -16.61 8.37 25.60
CA SER A 182 -17.87 8.85 26.16
C SER A 182 -18.41 10.00 25.30
N PRO A 183 -19.74 10.19 25.17
CA PRO A 183 -20.29 11.29 24.40
C PRO A 183 -19.79 12.67 24.85
N GLN A 184 -19.56 12.84 26.15
CA GLN A 184 -19.02 14.07 26.73
C GLN A 184 -17.58 14.33 26.26
N ASP A 185 -16.68 13.33 26.37
CA ASP A 185 -15.29 13.48 25.94
C ASP A 185 -15.20 13.65 24.42
N MET A 186 -16.02 12.92 23.67
CA MET A 186 -16.09 13.05 22.21
C MET A 186 -16.49 14.47 21.81
N GLN A 187 -17.56 15.02 22.41
CA GLN A 187 -17.99 16.39 22.14
C GLN A 187 -16.91 17.41 22.55
N ALA A 188 -16.24 17.21 23.69
CA ALA A 188 -15.16 18.09 24.12
C ALA A 188 -14.01 18.09 23.08
N MET A 189 -13.55 16.90 22.66
CA MET A 189 -12.47 16.75 21.68
C MET A 189 -12.81 17.35 20.31
N LEU A 190 -14.04 17.14 19.82
CA LEU A 190 -14.47 17.70 18.53
C LEU A 190 -14.47 19.24 18.53
N ASN A 191 -14.65 19.87 19.70
CA ASN A 191 -14.61 21.32 19.85
C ASN A 191 -13.24 21.86 20.29
N MET A 192 -12.18 21.02 20.33
CA MET A 192 -10.83 21.48 20.66
C MET A 192 -10.15 22.28 19.53
N TYR A 193 -10.61 22.12 18.29
CA TYR A 193 -10.05 22.80 17.12
C TYR A 193 -11.08 23.75 16.52
N GLY A 194 -10.65 24.98 16.21
CA GLY A 194 -11.46 25.98 15.52
C GLY A 194 -10.81 26.42 14.21
N GLN A 195 -11.56 27.13 13.36
CA GLN A 195 -10.97 27.82 12.22
C GLN A 195 -10.01 28.90 12.73
N ALA A 196 -8.83 29.01 12.11
CA ALA A 196 -7.86 30.04 12.42
C ALA A 196 -8.03 31.22 11.45
N ASP A 197 -7.96 32.44 11.98
CA ASP A 197 -7.83 33.63 11.15
C ASP A 197 -6.44 33.68 10.53
N LYS A 198 -6.38 34.27 9.33
CA LYS A 198 -5.11 34.52 8.66
C LYS A 198 -4.25 35.46 9.51
N ALA A 199 -2.99 35.09 9.75
CA ALA A 199 -2.03 35.98 10.39
C ALA A 199 -1.84 37.25 9.54
N LYS A 200 -1.93 38.41 10.18
CA LYS A 200 -2.04 39.74 9.55
C LYS A 200 -0.97 40.02 8.47
N ASP A 201 0.22 39.48 8.63
CA ASP A 201 1.38 39.76 7.77
C ASP A 201 1.90 38.53 7.00
N MET A 202 1.15 37.42 6.96
CA MET A 202 1.54 36.25 6.17
C MET A 202 0.93 36.29 4.75
N PRO A 203 1.64 35.80 3.71
CA PRO A 203 1.10 35.71 2.35
C PRO A 203 -0.08 34.72 2.28
N ASN A 204 -0.86 34.83 1.20
CA ASN A 204 -1.90 33.85 0.85
C ASN A 204 -1.26 32.51 0.47
#